data_AF-Q9QWA6-F1
#
_entry.id   AF-Q9QWA6-F1
#
_cell.length_a   1.000
_cell.length_b   1.000
_cell.length_c   1.000
_cell.angle_alpha   90.00
_cell.angle_beta   90.00
_cell.angle_gamma   90.00
#
_symmetry.space_group_name_H-M   'P 1'
#
loop_
_entity.id
_entity.type
_entity.pdbx_description
1 polymer ?
#
loop_
_entity_poly.entity_id
_entity_poly.type
_entity_poly.pdbx_seq_one_letter_code
_entity_poly.pdbx_strand_id
1 'polypeptide(L)' 'EAGQGTRDMWRAYTDMREANWKYFHARGNYDAAQRGPGGAWAAKVISDAREGFKRITGRGIEDSRADQFA' A
#
# COMPACT_ATOMS: atom_id res chain seq x y z
N GLU A 1 -21.40 8.00 -23.15
CA GLU A 1 -21.72 8.53 -21.80
C GLU A 1 -21.70 7.44 -20.73
N ALA A 2 -22.56 6.42 -20.76
CA ALA A 2 -22.57 5.36 -19.72
C ALA A 2 -21.22 4.64 -19.51
N GLY A 3 -20.52 4.25 -20.57
CA GLY A 3 -19.19 3.61 -20.45
C GLY A 3 -18.08 4.53 -19.91
N GLN A 4 -18.20 5.84 -20.11
CA GLN A 4 -17.28 6.81 -19.52
C GLN A 4 -17.56 6.95 -18.02
N GLY A 5 -18.84 7.07 -17.63
CA GLY A 5 -19.24 7.08 -16.23
C GLY A 5 -18.80 5.83 -15.45
N THR A 6 -18.91 4.63 -16.04
CA THR A 6 -18.39 3.40 -15.40
C THR A 6 -16.86 3.44 -15.22
N ARG A 7 -16.12 3.99 -16.18
CA ARG A 7 -14.66 4.12 -16.09
C ARG A 7 -14.25 5.12 -15.02
N ASP A 8 -14.97 6.24 -14.90
CA ASP A 8 -14.71 7.25 -13.87
C ASP A 8 -15.01 6.73 -12.47
N MET A 9 -16.09 5.98 -12.30
CA MET A 9 -16.43 5.30 -11.04
C MET A 9 -15.38 4.26 -10.66
N TRP A 10 -14.89 3.47 -11.62
CA TRP A 10 -13.82 2.50 -11.39
C TRP A 10 -12.52 3.17 -10.95
N ARG A 11 -12.18 4.30 -11.59
CA ARG A 11 -10.99 5.09 -11.25
C ARG A 11 -11.10 5.65 -9.84
N ALA A 12 -12.22 6.27 -9.49
CA ALA A 12 -12.47 6.80 -8.15
C ALA A 12 -12.37 5.72 -7.06
N TYR A 13 -12.91 4.53 -7.31
CA TYR A 13 -12.78 3.40 -6.39
C TYR A 13 -11.32 2.97 -6.21
N THR A 14 -10.57 2.89 -7.31
CA THR A 14 -9.16 2.49 -7.28
C THR A 14 -8.32 3.51 -6.52
N ASP A 15 -8.51 4.80 -6.81
CA ASP A 15 -7.81 5.91 -6.15
C ASP A 15 -8.11 5.94 -4.65
N MET A 16 -9.38 5.81 -4.25
CA MET A 16 -9.79 5.74 -2.84
C MET A 16 -9.12 4.56 -2.12
N ARG A 17 -9.12 3.39 -2.76
CA ARG A 17 -8.54 2.17 -2.18
C ARG A 17 -7.03 2.30 -2.01
N GLU A 18 -6.34 2.88 -2.99
CA GLU A 18 -4.90 3.12 -2.92
C GLU A 18 -4.55 4.15 -1.85
N ALA A 19 -5.32 5.25 -1.75
CA ALA A 19 -5.13 6.27 -0.71
C ALA A 19 -5.34 5.70 0.70
N ASN A 20 -6.44 4.97 0.94
CA ASN A 20 -6.68 4.30 2.22
C ASN A 20 -5.57 3.32 2.56
N TRP A 21 -5.11 2.56 1.57
CA TRP A 21 -4.00 1.65 1.76
C TRP A 21 -2.74 2.38 2.27
N LYS A 22 -2.33 3.47 1.61
CA LYS A 22 -1.16 4.27 2.00
C LYS A 22 -1.28 4.80 3.44
N TYR A 23 -2.47 5.28 3.82
CA TYR A 23 -2.75 5.72 5.19
C TYR A 23 -2.59 4.59 6.22
N PHE A 24 -3.24 3.44 6.00
CA PHE A 24 -3.18 2.33 6.95
C PHE A 24 -1.79 1.69 7.02
N HIS A 25 -1.02 1.74 5.93
CA HIS A 25 0.36 1.24 5.92
C HIS A 25 1.27 2.10 6.82
N ALA A 26 1.30 3.42 6.58
CA ALA A 26 2.11 4.34 7.39
C ALA A 26 1.70 4.31 8.87
N ARG A 27 0.38 4.33 9.14
CA ARG A 27 -0.13 4.24 10.52
C ARG A 27 0.23 2.91 11.18
N GLY A 28 0.08 1.79 10.47
CA GLY A 28 0.43 0.47 10.99
C GLY A 28 1.92 0.33 11.28
N ASN A 29 2.78 0.87 10.41
CA ASN A 29 4.23 0.88 10.61
C ASN A 29 4.62 1.77 11.80
N TYR A 30 4.00 2.96 11.94
CA TYR A 30 4.20 3.84 13.07
C TYR A 30 3.76 3.21 14.40
N ASP A 31 2.56 2.61 14.46
CA ASP A 31 2.05 1.91 15.64
C ASP A 31 2.93 0.70 16.00
N ALA A 32 3.46 -0.02 15.01
CA ALA A 32 4.41 -1.10 15.23
C ALA A 32 5.75 -0.58 15.76
N ALA A 33 6.32 0.46 15.16
CA ALA A 33 7.59 1.05 15.58
C ALA A 33 7.52 1.63 17.01
N GLN A 34 6.39 2.19 17.42
CA GLN A 34 6.16 2.67 18.79
C GLN A 34 6.23 1.56 19.85
N ARG A 35 6.06 0.28 19.49
CA ARG A 35 6.24 -0.86 20.41
C ARG A 35 7.70 -1.20 20.69
N GLY A 36 8.64 -0.46 20.11
CA GLY A 36 10.07 -0.63 20.31
C GLY A 36 10.77 -1.39 19.16
N PRO A 37 12.05 -1.78 19.35
CA PRO A 37 12.89 -2.30 18.28
C PRO A 37 12.31 -3.54 17.57
N GLY A 38 11.65 -4.44 18.31
CA GLY A 38 11.01 -5.62 17.74
C GLY A 38 9.80 -5.29 16.86
N GLY A 39 9.05 -4.24 17.20
CA GLY A 39 7.92 -3.79 16.41
C GLY A 39 8.36 -3.07 15.12
N ALA A 40 9.43 -2.27 15.18
CA ALA A 40 10.06 -1.69 13.99
C ALA A 40 10.60 -2.77 13.05
N TRP A 41 11.24 -3.81 13.59
CA TRP A 41 11.69 -4.96 12.82
C TRP A 41 10.52 -5.72 12.16
N ALA A 42 9.44 -5.96 12.90
CA ALA A 42 8.25 -6.62 12.36
C ALA A 42 7.60 -5.80 11.23
N ALA A 43 7.49 -4.47 11.39
CA ALA A 43 6.99 -3.59 10.34
C ALA A 43 7.83 -3.72 9.06
N LYS A 44 9.16 -3.68 9.19
CA LYS A 44 10.08 -3.83 8.05
C LYS A 44 9.89 -5.16 7.32
N VAL A 45 9.90 -6.28 8.06
CA VAL A 45 9.78 -7.63 7.46
C VAL A 45 8.44 -7.80 6.73
N ILE A 46 7.35 -7.29 7.32
CA ILE A 46 6.00 -7.39 6.72
C ILE A 46 5.90 -6.50 5.47
N SER A 47 6.48 -5.30 5.49
CA SER A 47 6.54 -4.41 4.32
C SER A 47 7.34 -5.04 3.17
N ASP A 48 8.53 -5.57 3.45
CA ASP A 48 9.39 -6.20 2.46
C ASP A 48 8.73 -7.44 1.82
N ALA A 49 8.10 -8.29 2.65
CA ALA A 49 7.38 -9.49 2.17
C ALA A 49 6.21 -9.12 1.24
N ARG A 50 5.47 -8.05 1.58
CA ARG A 50 4.37 -7.54 0.75
C ARG A 50 4.87 -6.99 -0.58
N GLU A 51 5.97 -6.25 -0.59
CA GLU A 51 6.57 -5.75 -1.83
C GLU A 51 7.01 -6.92 -2.74
N GLY A 52 7.64 -7.94 -2.16
CA GLY A 52 7.98 -9.18 -2.87
C GLY A 52 6.75 -9.86 -3.49
N PHE A 53 5.65 -9.97 -2.74
CA PHE A 53 4.40 -10.55 -3.24
C PHE A 53 3.76 -9.71 -4.36
N LYS A 54 3.82 -8.37 -4.28
CA LYS A 54 3.37 -7.48 -5.39
C LYS A 54 4.17 -7.70 -6.67
N ARG A 55 5.49 -7.90 -6.56
CA ARG A 55 6.36 -8.19 -7.72
C ARG A 55 6.00 -9.52 -8.38
N ILE A 56 5.74 -10.56 -7.59
CA ILE A 56 5.36 -11.89 -8.08
C ILE A 56 3.97 -11.85 -8.76
N THR A 57 3.02 -11.09 -8.20
CA THR A 57 1.64 -11.03 -8.72
C THR A 57 1.43 -10.04 -9.87
N GLY A 58 2.50 -9.39 -10.37
CA GLY A 58 2.43 -8.45 -11.50
C GLY A 58 1.71 -7.13 -11.20
N ARG A 59 1.38 -6.85 -9.93
CA ARG A 59 0.62 -5.66 -9.50
C ARG A 59 1.50 -4.46 -9.14
N GLY A 60 2.81 -4.54 -9.37
CA GLY A 60 3.80 -3.80 -8.58
C GLY A 60 4.76 -2.83 -9.27
N ILE A 61 4.74 -2.64 -10.60
CA ILE A 61 5.76 -1.77 -11.23
C ILE A 61 5.53 -0.27 -10.96
N GLU A 62 4.28 0.19 -10.84
CA GLU A 62 4.00 1.62 -10.58
C GLU A 62 4.09 2.03 -9.10
N ASP A 63 3.94 1.09 -8.17
CA ASP A 63 3.64 1.39 -6.75
C ASP A 63 4.83 1.11 -5.79
N SER A 64 5.85 0.36 -6.24
CA SER A 64 6.95 -0.13 -5.38
C SER A 64 7.86 0.98 -4.82
N ARG A 65 7.92 2.15 -5.47
CA ARG A 65 8.74 3.29 -4.97
C ARG A 65 8.00 4.15 -3.95
N ALA A 66 6.67 4.18 -3.96
CA ALA A 66 5.89 4.96 -3.01
C ALA A 66 5.75 4.25 -1.66
N ASP A 67 5.71 2.91 -1.65
CA ASP A 67 5.55 2.10 -0.44
C ASP A 67 6.81 2.10 0.48
N GLN A 68 8.02 2.38 -0.04
CA GLN A 68 9.26 2.36 0.76
C GLN A 68 9.54 3.63 1.57
N PHE A 69 8.86 4.75 1.27
CA PHE A 69 9.10 6.05 1.91
C PHE A 69 8.00 6.49 2.90
N ALA A 70 7.00 5.64 3.18
CA ALA A 70 5.86 5.92 4.07
C ALA A 70 5.97 5.18 5.42
#